data_AF-A0A933BQQ4-F1
#
_entry.id   AF-A0A933BQQ4-F1
#
_cell.length_a   1.000
_cell.length_b   1.000
_cell.length_c   1.000
_cell.angle_alpha   90.00
_cell.angle_beta   90.00
_cell.angle_gamma   90.00
#
_symmetry.space_group_name_H-M   'P 1'
#
loop_
_entity.id
_entity.type
_entity.pdbx_description
1 polymer ?
#
loop_
_entity_poly.entity_id
_entity_poly.type
_entity_poly.pdbx_seq_one_letter_code
_entity_poly.pdbx_strand_id
1 'polypeptide(L)'
;YLDELIFQRGGAVTTDTSYTVEASETNVAGAPGAGVSDQNIKDIVADLVQSCGLTAGDFDVSAINEQTVWTAAELLVKGFIVNGPGASVRKAIEDLAGAFLFEVYESDGKLHFKHRNNIINGGPVAAIAESELGARPYGTAEAGLLEIVTRQEVELPRELAVRYLNPQCSYWQGFQRAQLQQANSVLKLDQDFPIAMTDDQAKVAALAGLMLPWAERRSFKLALSVKYAWLEAGDIIDVEYNSRSFPMRIVKINFDGGLLEVSAVSQDFAVGGAGGTVNRSTSGGGSAGPAVVSTISYPVATTVRILDVNLLSDADDGPGYYVSADKGASANYWPGAAIYKSSDDSAFVSIMSAGAPAETGTATNALADGPVSIWDRANSVNISMTNGQLYSDTEGNVLNGANIGILGSEIIQWTTAVLENDGTYTLSGLLRGRRGTEWAAGTHAIGDRFYLYKPVELRRISGLLDEIGLVRYYKAVTSGRPIAGESSVQFVNAAAGLKPYAPVHIRGARDENGNLTLSWIRRTRTGGGWRDYVDASLGENTEQYSIDIMDGANVKRTFDGVTSETTAYTAAEQTADFGAPQPSVDVKIYQISADVGRGYAGVATV
;
A
#
# COMPACT_ATOMS: atom_id res chain seq x y z
N TYR A 1 -24.87 -27.63 -40.98
CA TYR A 1 -25.04 -28.55 -39.85
C TYR A 1 -25.32 -27.81 -38.55
N LEU A 2 -24.43 -26.94 -38.04
CA LEU A 2 -24.81 -25.98 -36.97
C LEU A 2 -25.94 -25.02 -37.42
N ASP A 3 -26.03 -24.68 -38.72
CA ASP A 3 -27.11 -23.87 -39.29
C ASP A 3 -28.48 -24.54 -39.24
N GLU A 4 -28.56 -25.87 -39.27
CA GLU A 4 -29.86 -26.58 -39.22
C GLU A 4 -30.34 -26.82 -37.79
N LEU A 5 -29.41 -26.95 -36.83
CA LEU A 5 -29.73 -27.17 -35.42
C LEU A 5 -30.15 -25.90 -34.67
N ILE A 6 -29.57 -24.73 -35.00
CA ILE A 6 -29.97 -23.45 -34.38
C ILE A 6 -31.23 -22.88 -35.05
N PHE A 7 -31.45 -23.13 -36.35
CA PHE A 7 -32.59 -22.58 -37.10
C PHE A 7 -33.91 -23.35 -36.89
N GLN A 8 -33.90 -24.59 -36.40
CA GLN A 8 -35.14 -25.32 -36.12
C GLN A 8 -35.73 -25.11 -34.71
N ARG A 9 -35.02 -24.45 -33.78
CA ARG A 9 -35.57 -24.19 -32.42
C ARG A 9 -35.25 -22.82 -31.78
N GLY A 10 -34.35 -22.00 -32.32
CA GLY A 10 -33.98 -20.70 -31.73
C GLY A 10 -34.73 -19.51 -32.35
N GLY A 11 -35.62 -18.88 -31.58
CA GLY A 11 -36.17 -17.56 -31.90
C GLY A 11 -35.10 -16.47 -31.86
N ALA A 12 -35.35 -15.35 -32.54
CA ALA A 12 -34.49 -14.18 -32.51
C ALA A 12 -34.21 -13.72 -31.06
N VAL A 13 -32.99 -13.26 -30.80
CA VAL A 13 -32.55 -12.66 -29.54
C VAL A 13 -33.56 -11.60 -29.10
N THR A 14 -34.30 -11.85 -28.02
CA THR A 14 -34.99 -10.78 -27.30
C THR A 14 -33.91 -9.91 -26.66
N THR A 15 -33.84 -8.66 -27.11
CA THR A 15 -32.92 -7.62 -26.67
C THR A 15 -33.05 -7.38 -25.17
N ASP A 16 -32.22 -8.02 -24.35
CA ASP A 16 -31.96 -7.54 -22.98
C ASP A 16 -30.59 -7.94 -22.38
N THR A 17 -29.66 -8.47 -23.19
CA THR A 17 -28.28 -8.77 -22.74
C THR A 17 -27.26 -7.96 -23.53
N SER A 18 -27.31 -6.65 -23.32
CA SER A 18 -26.18 -5.77 -23.62
C SER A 18 -25.31 -5.66 -22.36
N TYR A 19 -24.16 -6.34 -22.32
CA TYR A 19 -23.11 -6.02 -21.36
C TYR A 19 -22.37 -4.76 -21.85
N THR A 20 -23.08 -3.64 -21.84
CA THR A 20 -22.52 -2.31 -22.13
C THR A 20 -22.11 -1.69 -20.81
N VAL A 21 -20.84 -1.28 -20.73
CA VAL A 21 -20.42 -0.27 -19.76
C VAL A 21 -21.03 1.06 -20.22
N GLU A 22 -22.28 1.31 -19.85
CA GLU A 22 -22.83 2.67 -19.87
C GLU A 22 -23.39 3.00 -18.50
N ALA A 23 -22.75 3.98 -17.86
CA ALA A 23 -23.28 4.66 -16.71
C ALA A 23 -24.53 5.45 -17.15
N SER A 24 -25.72 4.88 -17.02
CA SER A 24 -26.93 5.68 -16.76
C SER A 24 -28.06 4.83 -16.17
N GLU A 25 -28.79 5.47 -15.27
CA GLU A 25 -29.73 4.95 -14.30
C GLU A 25 -31.00 4.38 -14.94
N THR A 26 -31.31 3.09 -14.76
CA THR A 26 -32.67 2.66 -14.41
C THR A 26 -32.70 1.24 -13.85
N ASN A 27 -33.18 1.11 -12.61
CA ASN A 27 -33.35 -0.13 -11.85
C ASN A 27 -34.48 -1.02 -12.41
N VAL A 28 -34.24 -2.33 -12.49
CA VAL A 28 -35.24 -3.34 -12.12
C VAL A 28 -34.60 -4.36 -11.17
N ALA A 29 -34.89 -4.13 -9.88
CA ALA A 29 -34.97 -5.05 -8.74
C ALA A 29 -34.01 -6.28 -8.67
N GLY A 30 -32.89 -6.10 -7.95
CA GLY A 30 -32.10 -7.20 -7.41
C GLY A 30 -30.78 -6.76 -6.73
N ALA A 31 -30.86 -6.31 -5.47
CA ALA A 31 -29.78 -6.08 -4.49
C ALA A 31 -28.63 -5.06 -4.85
N PRO A 32 -28.50 -3.94 -4.09
CA PRO A 32 -27.38 -3.01 -4.24
C PRO A 32 -26.14 -3.58 -3.54
N GLY A 33 -25.07 -3.86 -4.29
CA GLY A 33 -23.76 -4.21 -3.71
C GLY A 33 -22.97 -5.34 -4.38
N ALA A 34 -23.40 -5.90 -5.51
CA ALA A 34 -22.55 -6.83 -6.26
C ALA A 34 -21.58 -6.03 -7.14
N GLY A 35 -20.31 -5.93 -6.73
CA GLY A 35 -19.25 -5.51 -7.65
C GLY A 35 -19.24 -6.42 -8.88
N VAL A 36 -18.83 -5.89 -10.04
CA VAL A 36 -18.65 -6.67 -11.27
C VAL A 36 -17.63 -7.77 -10.95
N SER A 37 -18.10 -8.98 -10.65
CA SER A 37 -17.24 -10.12 -10.34
C SER A 37 -16.84 -10.78 -11.65
N ASP A 38 -15.54 -11.04 -11.82
CA ASP A 38 -15.02 -11.79 -12.95
C ASP A 38 -15.81 -13.11 -13.11
N GLN A 39 -16.33 -13.38 -14.30
CA GLN A 39 -17.21 -14.54 -14.57
C GLN A 39 -16.43 -15.67 -15.20
N ASN A 40 -16.72 -16.92 -14.84
CA ASN A 40 -16.06 -18.05 -15.49
C ASN A 40 -16.59 -18.24 -16.92
N ILE A 41 -15.70 -18.56 -17.86
CA ILE A 41 -16.08 -18.73 -19.27
C ILE A 41 -17.19 -19.78 -19.49
N LYS A 42 -17.19 -20.88 -18.73
CA LYS A 42 -18.23 -21.91 -18.89
C LYS A 42 -19.63 -21.35 -18.59
N ASP A 43 -19.71 -20.42 -17.63
CA ASP A 43 -20.97 -19.83 -17.19
C ASP A 43 -21.45 -18.81 -18.24
N ILE A 44 -20.53 -18.07 -18.87
CA ILE A 44 -20.82 -17.20 -20.01
C ILE A 44 -21.33 -18.01 -21.21
N VAL A 45 -20.67 -19.14 -21.53
CA VAL A 45 -21.11 -20.01 -22.63
C VAL A 45 -22.49 -20.62 -22.33
N ALA A 46 -22.72 -21.06 -21.09
CA ALA A 46 -24.02 -21.57 -20.67
C ALA A 46 -25.13 -20.52 -20.82
N ASP A 47 -24.88 -19.27 -20.39
CA ASP A 47 -25.82 -18.16 -20.52
C ASP A 47 -26.14 -17.85 -22.01
N LEU A 48 -25.12 -17.79 -22.85
CA LEU A 48 -25.29 -17.61 -24.30
C LEU A 48 -26.14 -18.72 -24.93
N VAL A 49 -25.88 -19.97 -24.59
CA VAL A 49 -26.63 -21.13 -25.11
C VAL A 49 -28.07 -21.11 -24.60
N GLN A 50 -28.29 -20.76 -23.32
CA GLN A 50 -29.63 -20.62 -22.74
C GLN A 50 -30.43 -19.49 -23.38
N SER A 51 -29.77 -18.38 -23.77
CA SER A 51 -30.42 -17.29 -24.48
C SER A 51 -31.02 -17.70 -25.84
N CYS A 52 -30.53 -18.81 -26.43
CA CYS A 52 -31.10 -19.41 -27.65
C CYS A 52 -32.33 -20.30 -27.40
N GLY A 53 -32.77 -20.46 -26.14
CA GLY A 53 -33.89 -21.33 -25.77
C GLY A 53 -33.51 -22.79 -25.48
N LEU A 54 -32.22 -23.10 -25.33
CA LEU A 54 -31.74 -24.41 -24.90
C LEU A 54 -31.73 -24.51 -23.37
N THR A 55 -32.12 -25.67 -22.83
CA THR A 55 -32.16 -25.91 -21.39
C THR A 55 -30.86 -26.54 -20.91
N ALA A 56 -30.62 -26.54 -19.60
CA ALA A 56 -29.43 -27.18 -19.00
C ALA A 56 -29.32 -28.70 -19.28
N GLY A 57 -30.37 -29.34 -19.79
CA GLY A 57 -30.33 -30.73 -20.24
C GLY A 57 -29.76 -30.91 -21.64
N ASP A 58 -29.74 -29.86 -22.46
CA ASP A 58 -29.42 -29.90 -23.90
C ASP A 58 -27.94 -29.61 -24.20
N PHE A 59 -27.14 -29.22 -23.19
CA PHE A 59 -25.74 -28.89 -23.36
C PHE A 59 -24.90 -29.22 -22.12
N ASP A 60 -23.59 -29.36 -22.31
CA ASP A 60 -22.59 -29.59 -21.28
C ASP A 60 -21.33 -28.75 -21.51
N VAL A 61 -21.04 -27.86 -20.56
CA VAL A 61 -19.89 -26.94 -20.57
C VAL A 61 -18.81 -27.30 -19.54
N SER A 62 -18.96 -28.40 -18.79
CA SER A 62 -18.00 -28.72 -17.71
C SER A 62 -16.59 -28.93 -18.23
N ALA A 63 -16.48 -29.60 -19.37
CA ALA A 63 -15.24 -29.98 -20.02
C ALA A 63 -14.44 -28.81 -20.63
N ILE A 64 -14.95 -27.57 -20.55
CA ILE A 64 -14.17 -26.36 -20.85
C ILE A 64 -13.09 -26.14 -19.79
N ASN A 65 -13.41 -26.39 -18.51
CA ASN A 65 -12.49 -26.12 -17.39
C ASN A 65 -11.58 -27.32 -17.07
N GLU A 66 -11.88 -28.50 -17.57
CA GLU A 66 -11.15 -29.75 -17.30
C GLU A 66 -9.81 -29.85 -18.05
N GLN A 67 -9.01 -28.79 -18.08
CA GLN A 67 -7.83 -28.66 -18.95
C GLN A 67 -6.60 -28.11 -18.19
N THR A 68 -5.41 -28.22 -18.79
CA THR A 68 -4.12 -27.85 -18.15
C THR A 68 -3.41 -26.62 -18.75
N VAL A 69 -3.99 -25.99 -19.77
CA VAL A 69 -3.47 -24.80 -20.46
C VAL A 69 -3.72 -23.51 -19.65
N TRP A 70 -4.94 -23.32 -19.15
CA TRP A 70 -5.39 -22.16 -18.37
C TRP A 70 -5.54 -22.51 -16.89
N THR A 71 -5.10 -21.61 -16.01
CA THR A 71 -5.42 -21.68 -14.58
C THR A 71 -6.87 -21.27 -14.33
N ALA A 72 -7.42 -21.61 -13.15
CA ALA A 72 -8.78 -21.21 -12.77
C ALA A 72 -9.00 -19.69 -12.82
N ALA A 73 -7.97 -18.89 -12.52
CA ALA A 73 -8.03 -17.43 -12.59
C ALA A 73 -7.98 -16.90 -14.04
N GLU A 74 -7.27 -17.59 -14.94
CA GLU A 74 -7.19 -17.25 -16.36
C GLU A 74 -8.45 -17.68 -17.15
N LEU A 75 -9.32 -18.50 -16.57
CA LEU A 75 -10.64 -18.82 -17.14
C LEU A 75 -11.72 -17.80 -16.74
N LEU A 76 -11.36 -16.80 -15.94
CA LEU A 76 -12.25 -15.71 -15.58
C LEU A 76 -12.17 -14.60 -16.62
N VAL A 77 -13.33 -14.22 -17.16
CA VAL A 77 -13.50 -13.17 -18.15
C VAL A 77 -14.00 -11.91 -17.46
N LYS A 78 -13.27 -10.81 -17.62
CA LYS A 78 -13.57 -9.51 -16.98
C LYS A 78 -14.58 -8.67 -17.76
N GLY A 79 -14.73 -8.96 -19.05
CA GLY A 79 -15.67 -8.28 -19.93
C GLY A 79 -15.72 -8.98 -21.29
N PHE A 80 -16.91 -9.06 -21.87
CA PHE A 80 -17.15 -9.62 -23.19
C PHE A 80 -18.25 -8.81 -23.86
N ILE A 81 -18.00 -8.34 -25.09
CA ILE A 81 -18.91 -7.49 -25.83
C ILE A 81 -19.56 -8.33 -26.94
N VAL A 82 -20.89 -8.45 -26.88
CA VAL A 82 -21.69 -8.99 -27.98
C VAL A 82 -22.16 -7.81 -28.84
N ASN A 83 -21.70 -7.74 -30.08
CA ASN A 83 -21.87 -6.57 -30.95
C ASN A 83 -23.32 -6.38 -31.46
N GLY A 84 -24.17 -5.74 -30.67
CA GLY A 84 -25.42 -5.10 -31.10
C GLY A 84 -26.59 -6.02 -31.53
N PRO A 85 -27.76 -5.43 -31.86
CA PRO A 85 -28.95 -6.19 -32.25
C PRO A 85 -28.71 -6.91 -33.58
N GLY A 86 -28.74 -8.24 -33.57
CA GLY A 86 -28.51 -9.09 -34.75
C GLY A 86 -27.20 -9.89 -34.75
N ALA A 87 -26.34 -9.75 -33.74
CA ALA A 87 -25.20 -10.64 -33.56
C ALA A 87 -25.67 -12.08 -33.33
N SER A 88 -25.06 -13.05 -34.02
CA SER A 88 -25.36 -14.45 -33.81
C SER A 88 -24.67 -14.93 -32.53
N VAL A 89 -25.42 -15.64 -31.68
CA VAL A 89 -24.85 -16.32 -30.50
C VAL A 89 -23.75 -17.29 -30.92
N ARG A 90 -23.86 -17.89 -32.10
CA ARG A 90 -22.77 -18.68 -32.69
C ARG A 90 -21.49 -17.87 -32.80
N LYS A 91 -21.53 -16.67 -33.37
CA LYS A 91 -20.32 -15.86 -33.55
C LYS A 91 -19.70 -15.51 -32.20
N ALA A 92 -20.52 -15.21 -31.19
CA ALA A 92 -20.05 -15.00 -29.83
C ALA A 92 -19.33 -16.24 -29.25
N ILE A 93 -19.89 -17.44 -29.45
CA ILE A 93 -19.26 -18.71 -29.06
C ILE A 93 -17.98 -18.96 -29.86
N GLU A 94 -17.94 -18.67 -31.16
CA GLU A 94 -16.74 -18.80 -32.00
C GLU A 94 -15.60 -17.87 -31.54
N ASP A 95 -15.91 -16.65 -31.11
CA ASP A 95 -14.93 -15.72 -30.57
C ASP A 95 -14.35 -16.24 -29.25
N LEU A 96 -15.20 -16.75 -28.35
CA LEU A 96 -14.77 -17.39 -27.11
C LEU A 96 -13.97 -18.67 -27.36
N ALA A 97 -14.41 -19.50 -28.31
CA ALA A 97 -13.75 -20.73 -28.72
C ALA A 97 -12.36 -20.47 -29.30
N GLY A 98 -12.22 -19.42 -30.10
CA GLY A 98 -10.93 -18.99 -30.65
C GLY A 98 -9.96 -18.48 -29.59
N ALA A 99 -10.46 -17.74 -28.60
CA ALA A 99 -9.62 -17.18 -27.54
C ALA A 99 -9.21 -18.23 -26.49
N PHE A 100 -10.12 -19.13 -26.10
CA PHE A 100 -9.93 -20.08 -25.00
C PHE A 100 -9.77 -21.54 -25.44
N LEU A 101 -9.74 -21.79 -26.75
CA LEU A 101 -9.35 -23.06 -27.37
C LEU A 101 -10.26 -24.24 -27.02
N PHE A 102 -11.58 -24.04 -27.05
CA PHE A 102 -12.56 -25.12 -26.95
C PHE A 102 -13.29 -25.35 -28.28
N GLU A 103 -13.81 -26.56 -28.45
CA GLU A 103 -14.62 -26.95 -29.61
C GLU A 103 -16.01 -27.36 -29.17
N VAL A 104 -16.96 -27.28 -30.11
CA VAL A 104 -18.37 -27.61 -29.89
C VAL A 104 -18.74 -28.75 -30.82
N TYR A 105 -19.35 -29.79 -30.27
CA TYR A 105 -19.88 -30.89 -31.05
C TYR A 105 -21.15 -31.44 -30.41
N GLU A 106 -21.92 -32.22 -31.18
CA GLU A 106 -23.18 -32.81 -30.75
C GLU A 106 -22.99 -34.32 -30.56
N SER A 107 -23.48 -34.84 -29.44
CA SER A 107 -23.47 -36.25 -29.08
C SER A 107 -24.79 -36.57 -28.38
N ASP A 108 -25.49 -37.61 -28.85
CA ASP A 108 -26.77 -38.07 -28.29
C ASP A 108 -27.82 -36.95 -28.05
N GLY A 109 -27.90 -35.97 -28.96
CA GLY A 109 -28.85 -34.85 -28.85
C GLY A 109 -28.43 -33.75 -27.87
N LYS A 110 -27.20 -33.78 -27.36
CA LYS A 110 -26.61 -32.76 -26.47
C LYS A 110 -25.40 -32.08 -27.08
N LEU A 111 -25.26 -30.79 -26.84
CA LEU A 111 -24.08 -30.02 -27.24
C LEU A 111 -22.98 -30.13 -26.17
N HIS A 112 -21.83 -30.69 -26.52
CA HIS A 112 -20.67 -30.76 -25.65
C HIS A 112 -19.64 -29.68 -26.03
N PHE A 113 -19.15 -28.96 -25.03
CA PHE A 113 -18.09 -27.97 -25.16
C PHE A 113 -16.84 -28.52 -24.48
N LYS A 114 -15.85 -28.92 -25.27
CA LYS A 114 -14.62 -29.53 -24.75
C LYS A 114 -13.40 -28.71 -25.12
N HIS A 115 -12.52 -28.48 -24.15
CA HIS A 115 -11.25 -27.85 -24.43
C HIS A 115 -10.41 -28.73 -25.37
N ARG A 116 -9.79 -28.13 -26.38
CA ARG A 116 -9.12 -28.85 -27.47
C ARG A 116 -7.95 -29.72 -26.97
N ASN A 117 -7.25 -29.28 -25.93
CA ASN A 117 -6.18 -30.07 -25.31
C ASN A 117 -6.69 -31.42 -24.74
N ASN A 118 -7.93 -31.48 -24.27
CA ASN A 118 -8.49 -32.72 -23.71
C ASN A 118 -8.82 -33.72 -24.81
N ILE A 119 -9.29 -33.23 -25.95
CA ILE A 119 -9.50 -34.04 -27.16
C ILE A 119 -8.17 -34.66 -27.59
N ILE A 120 -7.09 -33.87 -27.61
CA ILE A 120 -5.75 -34.33 -28.02
C ILE A 120 -5.17 -35.34 -27.03
N ASN A 121 -5.24 -35.05 -25.72
CA ASN A 121 -4.68 -35.93 -24.69
C ASN A 121 -5.49 -37.23 -24.48
N GLY A 122 -6.73 -37.28 -24.98
CA GLY A 122 -7.55 -38.50 -24.97
C GLY A 122 -7.00 -39.62 -25.87
N GLY A 123 -6.11 -39.29 -26.82
CA GLY A 123 -5.55 -40.26 -27.77
C GLY A 123 -6.58 -40.75 -28.79
N PRO A 124 -6.17 -41.66 -29.70
CA PRO A 124 -7.10 -42.23 -30.69
C PRO A 124 -8.13 -43.14 -30.02
N VAL A 125 -9.40 -42.88 -30.24
CA VAL A 125 -10.51 -43.69 -29.72
C VAL A 125 -10.66 -45.02 -30.47
N ALA A 126 -10.21 -45.06 -31.73
CA ALA A 126 -10.22 -46.25 -32.58
C ALA A 126 -8.98 -46.32 -33.48
N ALA A 127 -8.50 -47.53 -33.70
CA ALA A 127 -7.56 -47.85 -34.77
C ALA A 127 -8.32 -48.54 -35.92
N ILE A 128 -8.13 -48.04 -37.14
CA ILE A 128 -8.80 -48.53 -38.35
C ILE A 128 -7.74 -49.12 -39.26
N ALA A 129 -7.85 -50.43 -39.52
CA ALA A 129 -6.94 -51.11 -40.42
C ALA A 129 -7.23 -50.76 -41.88
N GLU A 130 -6.21 -50.85 -42.74
CA GLU A 130 -6.34 -50.56 -44.17
C GLU A 130 -7.41 -51.43 -44.86
N SER A 131 -7.60 -52.67 -44.37
CA SER A 131 -8.64 -53.60 -44.87
C SER A 131 -10.08 -53.19 -44.54
N GLU A 132 -10.26 -52.21 -43.64
CA GLU A 132 -11.56 -51.73 -43.17
C GLU A 132 -11.97 -50.41 -43.83
N LEU A 133 -11.12 -49.89 -44.74
CA LEU A 133 -11.35 -48.69 -45.53
C LEU A 133 -12.10 -48.99 -46.84
N GLY A 134 -12.71 -47.95 -47.40
CA GLY A 134 -13.37 -48.04 -48.72
C GLY A 134 -14.69 -48.82 -48.69
N ALA A 135 -15.46 -48.68 -47.59
CA ALA A 135 -16.81 -49.23 -47.53
C ALA A 135 -17.66 -48.69 -48.69
N ARG A 136 -18.46 -49.58 -49.29
CA ARG A 136 -19.26 -49.27 -50.48
C ARG A 136 -20.50 -50.18 -50.56
N PRO A 137 -21.58 -49.74 -51.24
CA PRO A 137 -22.71 -50.60 -51.53
C PRO A 137 -22.30 -51.81 -52.38
N TYR A 138 -22.94 -52.95 -52.14
CA TYR A 138 -22.68 -54.17 -52.88
C TYR A 138 -22.90 -53.98 -54.39
N GLY A 139 -21.94 -54.42 -55.21
CA GLY A 139 -21.99 -54.31 -56.67
C GLY A 139 -21.45 -53.00 -57.28
N THR A 140 -20.93 -52.08 -56.47
CA THR A 140 -20.30 -50.84 -56.94
C THR A 140 -18.79 -51.00 -57.18
N ALA A 141 -18.19 -50.18 -58.05
CA ALA A 141 -16.76 -50.19 -58.36
C ALA A 141 -15.89 -49.86 -57.13
N GLU A 142 -14.59 -50.22 -57.18
CA GLU A 142 -13.67 -49.90 -56.07
C GLU A 142 -13.45 -48.40 -56.00
N ALA A 143 -13.71 -47.82 -54.83
CA ALA A 143 -13.41 -46.42 -54.53
C ALA A 143 -11.99 -46.30 -53.95
N GLY A 144 -11.45 -45.08 -53.94
CA GLY A 144 -10.20 -44.80 -53.23
C GLY A 144 -10.36 -45.08 -51.73
N LEU A 145 -9.41 -45.84 -51.15
CA LEU A 145 -9.42 -46.22 -49.74
C LEU A 145 -9.25 -45.02 -48.79
N LEU A 146 -8.41 -44.06 -49.18
CA LEU A 146 -8.14 -42.82 -48.43
C LEU A 146 -7.73 -41.70 -49.38
N GLU A 147 -8.48 -40.61 -49.40
CA GLU A 147 -8.11 -39.38 -50.11
C GLU A 147 -7.32 -38.48 -49.15
N ILE A 148 -6.09 -38.11 -49.54
CA ILE A 148 -5.21 -37.23 -48.76
C ILE A 148 -4.97 -35.95 -49.56
N VAL A 149 -5.43 -34.82 -49.04
CA VAL A 149 -5.19 -33.50 -49.63
C VAL A 149 -4.31 -32.69 -48.68
N THR A 150 -3.19 -32.18 -49.17
CA THR A 150 -2.26 -31.35 -48.39
C THR A 150 -2.35 -29.89 -48.87
N ARG A 151 -2.64 -28.95 -47.97
CA ARG A 151 -2.64 -27.52 -48.29
C ARG A 151 -1.24 -27.02 -48.62
N GLN A 152 -1.15 -26.08 -49.55
CA GLN A 152 0.13 -25.47 -49.91
C GLN A 152 0.61 -24.56 -48.78
N GLU A 153 1.93 -24.45 -48.60
CA GLU A 153 2.50 -23.66 -47.52
C GLU A 153 2.16 -22.17 -47.63
N VAL A 154 2.06 -21.66 -48.86
CA VAL A 154 1.73 -20.25 -49.15
C VAL A 154 0.31 -19.87 -48.68
N GLU A 155 -0.56 -20.85 -48.46
CA GLU A 155 -1.93 -20.64 -47.98
C GLU A 155 -2.03 -20.69 -46.44
N LEU A 156 -0.93 -20.99 -45.74
CA LEU A 156 -0.89 -21.08 -44.28
C LEU A 156 -0.33 -19.78 -43.67
N PRO A 157 -0.84 -19.32 -42.51
CA PRO A 157 -0.39 -18.06 -41.92
C PRO A 157 1.05 -18.16 -41.41
N ARG A 158 1.88 -17.17 -41.72
CA ARG A 158 3.20 -17.01 -41.08
C ARG A 158 3.12 -16.18 -39.80
N GLU A 159 2.22 -15.20 -39.75
CA GLU A 159 1.99 -14.31 -38.61
C GLU A 159 0.50 -14.23 -38.32
N LEU A 160 0.14 -14.27 -37.03
CA LEU A 160 -1.22 -14.00 -36.57
C LEU A 160 -1.18 -12.99 -35.44
N ALA A 161 -1.93 -11.90 -35.58
CA ALA A 161 -2.10 -10.88 -34.56
C ALA A 161 -3.51 -10.93 -33.97
N VAL A 162 -3.58 -10.71 -32.65
CA VAL A 162 -4.81 -10.69 -31.86
C VAL A 162 -5.01 -9.29 -31.28
N ARG A 163 -6.20 -8.74 -31.49
CA ARG A 163 -6.65 -7.48 -30.90
C ARG A 163 -7.67 -7.75 -29.82
N TYR A 164 -7.52 -7.08 -28.68
CA TYR A 164 -8.34 -7.30 -27.48
C TYR A 164 -8.41 -6.04 -26.63
N LEU A 165 -9.31 -6.02 -25.63
CA LEU A 165 -9.35 -4.98 -24.61
C LEU A 165 -8.47 -5.41 -23.43
N ASN A 166 -7.53 -4.57 -22.99
CA ASN A 166 -6.64 -4.92 -21.89
C ASN A 166 -7.13 -4.31 -20.55
N PRO A 167 -7.65 -5.12 -19.60
CA PRO A 167 -8.09 -4.63 -18.29
C PRO A 167 -6.96 -3.98 -17.47
N GLN A 168 -5.70 -4.40 -17.68
CA GLN A 168 -4.54 -3.85 -16.96
C GLN A 168 -4.17 -2.44 -17.45
N CYS A 169 -4.63 -2.05 -18.64
CA CYS A 169 -4.39 -0.73 -19.23
C CYS A 169 -5.70 0.05 -19.41
N SER A 170 -6.58 0.05 -18.41
CA SER A 170 -7.86 0.78 -18.45
C SER A 170 -8.74 0.43 -19.67
N TYR A 171 -8.77 -0.85 -20.05
CA TYR A 171 -9.52 -1.37 -21.22
C TYR A 171 -9.10 -0.75 -22.56
N TRP A 172 -7.89 -0.19 -22.66
CA TRP A 172 -7.35 0.22 -23.96
C TRP A 172 -7.15 -0.98 -24.88
N GLN A 173 -7.23 -0.73 -26.19
CA GLN A 173 -7.01 -1.77 -27.19
C GLN A 173 -5.55 -2.26 -27.14
N GLY A 174 -5.37 -3.52 -26.76
CA GLY A 174 -4.11 -4.24 -26.77
C GLY A 174 -3.90 -5.02 -28.06
N PHE A 175 -2.64 -5.36 -28.33
CA PHE A 175 -2.20 -6.11 -29.50
C PHE A 175 -1.13 -7.13 -29.09
N GLN A 176 -1.34 -8.40 -29.44
CA GLN A 176 -0.34 -9.46 -29.31
C GLN A 176 -0.22 -10.20 -30.64
N ARG A 177 0.98 -10.73 -30.94
CA ARG A 177 1.21 -11.47 -32.20
C ARG A 177 2.05 -12.71 -32.00
N ALA A 178 1.83 -13.72 -32.80
CA ALA A 178 2.70 -14.88 -32.96
C ALA A 178 3.22 -14.93 -34.40
N GLN A 179 4.45 -15.40 -34.58
CA GLN A 179 5.06 -15.54 -35.91
C GLN A 179 5.94 -16.79 -35.98
N LEU A 180 5.95 -17.45 -37.14
CA LEU A 180 6.92 -18.49 -37.47
C LEU A 180 8.22 -17.85 -37.96
N GLN A 181 9.34 -18.22 -37.33
CA GLN A 181 10.67 -17.72 -37.73
C GLN A 181 11.13 -18.33 -39.06
N GLN A 182 10.73 -19.57 -39.34
CA GLN A 182 11.07 -20.31 -40.56
C GLN A 182 9.78 -20.81 -41.23
N ALA A 183 9.33 -20.07 -42.23
CA ALA A 183 8.24 -20.44 -43.14
C ALA A 183 8.40 -19.66 -44.45
N ASN A 184 8.14 -20.30 -45.58
CA ASN A 184 8.13 -19.67 -46.90
C ASN A 184 6.85 -18.84 -47.15
N SER A 185 5.82 -19.04 -46.32
CA SER A 185 4.61 -18.24 -46.37
C SER A 185 4.88 -16.78 -46.02
N VAL A 186 4.10 -15.88 -46.60
CA VAL A 186 4.06 -14.44 -46.28
C VAL A 186 2.68 -14.01 -45.77
N LEU A 187 1.74 -14.95 -45.60
CA LEU A 187 0.38 -14.67 -45.18
C LEU A 187 0.37 -14.17 -43.73
N LYS A 188 -0.36 -13.06 -43.49
CA LYS A 188 -0.60 -12.49 -42.16
C LYS A 188 -2.09 -12.45 -41.90
N LEU A 189 -2.51 -12.84 -40.71
CA LEU A 189 -3.91 -12.81 -40.28
C LEU A 189 -4.06 -11.90 -39.06
N ASP A 190 -5.15 -11.15 -39.03
CA ASP A 190 -5.57 -10.37 -37.88
C ASP A 190 -6.88 -10.95 -37.34
N GLN A 191 -6.96 -11.13 -36.03
CA GLN A 191 -8.13 -11.66 -35.33
C GLN A 191 -8.53 -10.72 -34.20
N ASP A 192 -9.78 -10.25 -34.26
CA ASP A 192 -10.34 -9.35 -33.27
C ASP A 192 -11.19 -10.16 -32.28
N PHE A 193 -10.81 -10.17 -31.01
CA PHE A 193 -11.60 -10.73 -29.94
C PHE A 193 -12.25 -9.59 -29.14
N PRO A 194 -13.59 -9.46 -29.13
CA PRO A 194 -14.30 -8.48 -28.31
C PRO A 194 -14.35 -8.91 -26.82
N ILE A 195 -13.24 -9.43 -26.30
CA ILE A 195 -13.06 -9.99 -24.96
C ILE A 195 -12.00 -9.16 -24.24
N ALA A 196 -12.24 -8.86 -22.96
CA ALA A 196 -11.28 -8.23 -22.08
C ALA A 196 -10.34 -9.30 -21.51
N MET A 197 -9.10 -9.33 -21.99
CA MET A 197 -8.11 -10.36 -21.67
C MET A 197 -6.74 -9.76 -21.31
N THR A 198 -5.91 -10.54 -20.63
CA THR A 198 -4.52 -10.18 -20.33
C THR A 198 -3.63 -10.37 -21.56
N ASP A 199 -2.45 -9.75 -21.53
CA ASP A 199 -1.46 -9.90 -22.60
C ASP A 199 -1.03 -11.36 -22.80
N ASP A 200 -0.91 -12.13 -21.70
CA ASP A 200 -0.56 -13.54 -21.76
C ASP A 200 -1.67 -14.40 -22.40
N GLN A 201 -2.95 -14.12 -22.06
CA GLN A 201 -4.10 -14.80 -22.68
C GLN A 201 -4.15 -14.53 -24.18
N ALA A 202 -4.03 -13.27 -24.59
CA ALA A 202 -4.00 -12.88 -26.00
C ALA A 202 -2.82 -13.51 -26.75
N LYS A 203 -1.66 -13.65 -26.10
CA LYS A 203 -0.47 -14.27 -26.70
C LYS A 203 -0.65 -15.77 -26.94
N VAL A 204 -1.26 -16.49 -26.00
CA VAL A 204 -1.57 -17.91 -26.15
C VAL A 204 -2.60 -18.13 -27.26
N ALA A 205 -3.66 -17.31 -27.30
CA ALA A 205 -4.64 -17.33 -28.39
C ALA A 205 -3.98 -17.08 -29.76
N ALA A 206 -3.09 -16.10 -29.86
CA ALA A 206 -2.36 -15.80 -31.09
C ALA A 206 -1.48 -16.97 -31.55
N LEU A 207 -0.77 -17.62 -30.61
CA LEU A 207 0.08 -18.77 -30.91
C LEU A 207 -0.73 -19.99 -31.35
N ALA A 208 -1.80 -20.30 -30.63
CA ALA A 208 -2.68 -21.42 -30.98
C ALA A 208 -3.33 -21.18 -32.34
N GLY A 209 -3.95 -20.02 -32.57
CA GLY A 209 -4.52 -19.66 -33.87
C GLY A 209 -3.52 -19.75 -35.02
N LEU A 210 -2.24 -19.44 -34.77
CA LEU A 210 -1.18 -19.62 -35.75
C LEU A 210 -0.83 -21.10 -35.99
N MET A 211 -0.72 -21.92 -34.94
CA MET A 211 -0.25 -23.31 -35.06
C MET A 211 -1.31 -24.28 -35.56
N LEU A 212 -2.59 -24.03 -35.26
CA LEU A 212 -3.69 -24.95 -35.60
C LEU A 212 -3.82 -25.21 -37.12
N PRO A 213 -3.82 -24.20 -38.01
CA PRO A 213 -3.85 -24.44 -39.46
C PRO A 213 -2.64 -25.22 -39.98
N TRP A 214 -1.48 -25.12 -39.32
CA TRP A 214 -0.27 -25.88 -39.68
C TRP A 214 -0.36 -27.32 -39.23
N ALA A 215 -0.91 -27.58 -38.05
CA ALA A 215 -1.18 -28.93 -37.55
C ALA A 215 -2.24 -29.65 -38.42
N GLU A 216 -3.27 -28.91 -38.85
CA GLU A 216 -4.39 -29.40 -39.69
C GLU A 216 -4.14 -29.28 -41.19
N ARG A 217 -2.88 -29.19 -41.61
CA ARG A 217 -2.50 -28.94 -43.00
C ARG A 217 -2.99 -30.02 -43.97
N ARG A 218 -3.16 -31.27 -43.51
CA ARG A 218 -3.69 -32.37 -44.33
C ARG A 218 -5.15 -32.61 -43.99
N SER A 219 -5.99 -32.70 -45.01
CA SER A 219 -7.37 -33.18 -44.88
C SER A 219 -7.51 -34.57 -45.50
N PHE A 220 -8.32 -35.39 -44.85
CA PHE A 220 -8.59 -36.77 -45.21
C PHE A 220 -10.06 -36.94 -45.55
N LYS A 221 -10.35 -37.74 -46.57
CA LYS A 221 -11.69 -38.29 -46.79
C LYS A 221 -11.61 -39.80 -46.91
N LEU A 222 -12.46 -40.49 -46.17
CA LEU A 222 -12.57 -41.94 -46.19
C LEU A 222 -14.02 -42.38 -46.00
N ALA A 223 -14.30 -43.61 -46.40
CA ALA A 223 -15.61 -44.22 -46.26
C ALA A 223 -15.51 -45.46 -45.35
N LEU A 224 -16.29 -45.48 -44.28
CA LEU A 224 -16.31 -46.52 -43.25
C LEU A 224 -17.65 -47.26 -43.23
N SER A 225 -17.63 -48.51 -42.78
CA SER A 225 -18.85 -49.31 -42.59
C SER A 225 -19.55 -48.97 -41.27
N VAL A 226 -20.81 -49.42 -41.13
CA VAL A 226 -21.64 -49.26 -39.91
C VAL A 226 -20.95 -49.77 -38.63
N LYS A 227 -19.90 -50.61 -38.72
CA LYS A 227 -19.06 -51.01 -37.58
C LYS A 227 -18.57 -49.79 -36.77
N TYR A 228 -18.31 -48.67 -37.43
CA TYR A 228 -17.79 -47.43 -36.83
C TYR A 228 -18.87 -46.37 -36.59
N ALA A 229 -20.16 -46.76 -36.58
CA ALA A 229 -21.27 -45.83 -36.38
C ALA A 229 -21.28 -45.13 -35.01
N TRP A 230 -20.49 -45.61 -34.05
CA TRP A 230 -20.33 -45.01 -32.73
C TRP A 230 -19.31 -43.86 -32.70
N LEU A 231 -18.56 -43.62 -33.78
CA LEU A 231 -17.64 -42.49 -33.89
C LEU A 231 -18.42 -41.18 -34.05
N GLU A 232 -17.90 -40.12 -33.46
CA GLU A 232 -18.51 -38.79 -33.49
C GLU A 232 -17.57 -37.74 -34.09
N ALA A 233 -18.14 -36.58 -34.45
CA ALA A 233 -17.33 -35.43 -34.81
C ALA A 233 -16.55 -34.93 -33.59
N GLY A 234 -15.25 -34.67 -33.77
CA GLY A 234 -14.32 -34.34 -32.68
C GLY A 234 -13.45 -35.51 -32.25
N ASP A 235 -13.83 -36.76 -32.51
CA ASP A 235 -13.04 -37.94 -32.17
C ASP A 235 -11.72 -37.99 -32.95
N ILE A 236 -10.69 -38.50 -32.30
CA ILE A 236 -9.40 -38.80 -32.93
C ILE A 236 -9.38 -40.29 -33.28
N ILE A 237 -9.08 -40.60 -34.54
CA ILE A 237 -8.91 -41.96 -35.02
C ILE A 237 -7.51 -42.14 -35.59
N ASP A 238 -6.98 -43.35 -35.48
CA ASP A 238 -5.72 -43.72 -36.10
C ASP A 238 -5.99 -44.65 -37.29
N VAL A 239 -5.67 -44.20 -38.51
CA VAL A 239 -5.93 -44.94 -39.73
C VAL A 239 -4.62 -45.48 -40.30
N GLU A 240 -4.53 -46.80 -40.46
CA GLU A 240 -3.42 -47.44 -41.15
C GLU A 240 -3.64 -47.40 -42.67
N TYR A 241 -2.67 -46.86 -43.40
CA TYR A 241 -2.68 -46.82 -44.86
C TYR A 241 -1.25 -46.87 -45.42
N ASN A 242 -0.97 -47.79 -46.35
CA ASN A 242 0.38 -48.00 -46.91
C ASN A 242 1.45 -48.23 -45.84
N SER A 243 1.13 -49.05 -44.83
CA SER A 243 2.01 -49.35 -43.68
C SER A 243 2.45 -48.13 -42.86
N ARG A 244 1.64 -47.06 -42.88
CA ARG A 244 1.81 -45.87 -42.04
C ARG A 244 0.52 -45.59 -41.29
N SER A 245 0.65 -45.17 -40.03
CA SER A 245 -0.48 -44.71 -39.22
C SER A 245 -0.66 -43.20 -39.41
N PHE A 246 -1.91 -42.80 -39.55
CA PHE A 246 -2.33 -41.42 -39.71
C PHE A 246 -3.31 -41.05 -38.59
N PRO A 247 -2.82 -40.39 -37.51
CA PRO A 247 -3.71 -39.80 -36.53
C PRO A 247 -4.47 -38.63 -37.17
N MET A 248 -5.80 -38.73 -37.15
CA MET A 248 -6.68 -37.72 -37.72
C MET A 248 -7.87 -37.46 -36.82
N ARG A 249 -8.30 -36.20 -36.77
CA ARG A 249 -9.47 -35.78 -36.02
C ARG A 249 -10.65 -35.63 -36.96
N ILE A 250 -11.76 -36.26 -36.62
CA ILE A 250 -13.00 -36.22 -37.40
C ILE A 250 -13.61 -34.83 -37.30
N VAL A 251 -13.85 -34.19 -38.45
CA VAL A 251 -14.52 -32.89 -38.53
C VAL A 251 -15.99 -33.06 -38.86
N LYS A 252 -16.30 -34.04 -39.73
CA LYS A 252 -17.66 -34.29 -40.19
C LYS A 252 -17.83 -35.77 -40.51
N ILE A 253 -18.96 -36.32 -40.10
CA ILE A 253 -19.46 -37.62 -40.53
C ILE A 253 -20.77 -37.38 -41.27
N ASN A 254 -20.90 -37.91 -42.48
CA ASN A 254 -22.16 -37.99 -43.19
C ASN A 254 -22.59 -39.46 -43.22
N PHE A 255 -23.77 -39.74 -42.68
CA PHE A 255 -24.33 -41.09 -42.67
C PHE A 255 -25.47 -41.17 -43.69
N ASP A 256 -25.23 -41.88 -44.78
CA ASP A 256 -26.23 -42.10 -45.83
C ASP A 256 -26.19 -43.56 -46.30
N GLY A 257 -27.36 -44.17 -46.48
CA GLY A 257 -27.49 -45.52 -47.03
C GLY A 257 -26.72 -46.63 -46.29
N GLY A 258 -26.37 -46.46 -45.02
CA GLY A 258 -25.54 -47.41 -44.25
C GLY A 258 -24.03 -47.24 -44.45
N LEU A 259 -23.60 -46.12 -45.04
CA LEU A 259 -22.20 -45.75 -45.23
C LEU A 259 -21.85 -44.52 -44.39
N LEU A 260 -20.67 -44.53 -43.77
CA LEU A 260 -20.11 -43.37 -43.08
C LEU A 260 -19.07 -42.70 -43.98
N GLU A 261 -19.40 -41.54 -44.53
CA GLU A 261 -18.42 -40.68 -45.21
C GLU A 261 -17.78 -39.75 -44.17
N VAL A 262 -16.50 -39.98 -43.88
CA VAL A 262 -15.76 -39.26 -42.85
C VAL A 262 -14.83 -38.25 -43.50
N SER A 263 -14.97 -36.98 -43.10
CA SER A 263 -14.01 -35.91 -43.38
C SER A 263 -13.22 -35.63 -42.11
N ALA A 264 -11.89 -35.76 -42.18
CA ALA A 264 -11.00 -35.59 -41.05
C ALA A 264 -9.82 -34.66 -41.40
N VAL A 265 -9.15 -34.14 -40.39
CA VAL A 265 -7.93 -33.32 -40.53
C VAL A 265 -6.77 -33.97 -39.79
N SER A 266 -5.54 -33.70 -40.23
CA SER A 266 -4.36 -34.19 -39.53
C SER A 266 -4.31 -33.67 -38.11
N GLN A 267 -3.99 -34.59 -37.20
CA GLN A 267 -3.72 -34.26 -35.82
C GLN A 267 -2.33 -34.78 -35.51
N ASP A 268 -1.34 -33.90 -35.49
CA ASP A 268 0.00 -34.29 -35.03
C ASP A 268 0.04 -34.30 -33.50
N PHE A 269 0.26 -35.48 -32.92
CA PHE A 269 0.34 -35.67 -31.46
C PHE A 269 1.53 -34.92 -30.84
N ALA A 270 2.52 -34.51 -31.65
CA ALA A 270 3.69 -33.78 -31.18
C ALA A 270 3.40 -32.32 -30.78
N VAL A 271 2.25 -31.75 -31.14
CA VAL A 271 1.87 -30.39 -30.68
C VAL A 271 1.45 -30.39 -29.19
N GLY A 272 1.22 -31.57 -28.59
CA GLY A 272 0.91 -31.77 -27.17
C GLY A 272 1.90 -32.68 -26.40
N GLY A 273 3.10 -32.93 -26.94
CA GLY A 273 4.07 -33.85 -26.34
C GLY A 273 4.76 -33.28 -25.09
N ALA A 274 4.48 -33.90 -23.93
CA ALA A 274 5.26 -33.88 -22.69
C ALA A 274 5.54 -32.50 -22.06
N GLY A 275 4.68 -32.06 -21.12
CA GLY A 275 5.04 -31.02 -20.14
C GLY A 275 5.48 -29.68 -20.76
N GLY A 276 5.19 -29.47 -22.04
CA GLY A 276 5.31 -28.21 -22.74
C GLY A 276 4.26 -27.27 -22.21
N THR A 277 4.47 -26.80 -20.98
CA THR A 277 4.17 -25.42 -20.64
C THR A 277 4.50 -24.65 -21.90
N VAL A 278 3.50 -24.09 -22.60
CA VAL A 278 3.78 -23.01 -23.55
C VAL A 278 4.71 -22.12 -22.75
N ASN A 279 6.00 -22.09 -23.09
CA ASN A 279 6.96 -21.37 -22.27
C ASN A 279 6.40 -19.95 -22.28
N ARG A 280 5.77 -19.58 -21.17
CA ARG A 280 5.19 -18.28 -20.93
C ARG A 280 6.43 -17.41 -20.78
N SER A 281 7.08 -17.12 -21.90
CA SER A 281 8.02 -16.04 -21.97
C SER A 281 7.17 -14.85 -21.60
N THR A 282 7.24 -14.47 -20.33
CA THR A 282 6.64 -13.28 -19.78
C THR A 282 6.80 -12.19 -20.82
N SER A 283 5.68 -11.68 -21.31
CA SER A 283 5.62 -10.77 -22.43
C SER A 283 6.61 -9.61 -22.24
N GLY A 284 7.76 -9.66 -22.92
CA GLY A 284 8.77 -8.59 -22.92
C GLY A 284 8.37 -7.37 -23.76
N GLY A 285 7.08 -7.22 -24.07
CA GLY A 285 6.57 -6.20 -24.99
C GLY A 285 5.07 -5.93 -24.85
N GLY A 286 4.47 -6.27 -23.71
CA GLY A 286 3.16 -5.71 -23.35
C GLY A 286 3.30 -4.20 -23.26
N SER A 287 2.38 -3.46 -23.88
CA SER A 287 2.31 -2.01 -23.69
C SER A 287 2.00 -1.76 -22.22
N ALA A 288 3.02 -1.50 -21.42
CA ALA A 288 2.87 -0.92 -20.09
C ALA A 288 2.38 0.53 -20.27
N GLY A 289 1.14 0.70 -20.73
CA GLY A 289 0.42 1.94 -20.52
C GLY A 289 0.30 2.11 -19.01
N PRO A 290 0.68 3.27 -18.44
CA PRO A 290 0.68 3.40 -16.99
C PRO A 290 -0.76 3.24 -16.50
N ALA A 291 -1.01 2.18 -15.75
CA ALA A 291 -2.17 2.06 -14.89
C ALA A 291 -2.02 3.09 -13.75
N VAL A 292 -2.14 4.37 -14.06
CA VAL A 292 -2.39 5.40 -13.06
C VAL A 292 -3.87 5.31 -12.74
N VAL A 293 -4.20 4.44 -11.78
CA VAL A 293 -5.34 4.72 -10.90
C VAL A 293 -4.91 5.94 -10.09
N SER A 294 -5.07 7.14 -10.65
CA SER A 294 -4.96 8.37 -9.89
C SER A 294 -6.17 8.45 -8.97
N THR A 295 -6.11 7.73 -7.85
CA THR A 295 -6.96 8.09 -6.71
C THR A 295 -6.56 9.51 -6.33
N ILE A 296 -7.40 10.50 -6.68
CA ILE A 296 -7.25 11.86 -6.18
C ILE A 296 -7.58 11.80 -4.70
N SER A 297 -6.57 11.48 -3.88
CA SER A 297 -6.71 11.49 -2.43
C SER A 297 -6.69 12.93 -1.96
N TYR A 298 -7.80 13.39 -1.38
CA TYR A 298 -7.86 14.73 -0.82
C TYR A 298 -6.93 14.81 0.40
N PRO A 299 -5.96 15.74 0.41
CA PRO A 299 -4.98 15.81 1.49
C PRO A 299 -5.65 16.16 2.81
N VAL A 300 -5.29 15.43 3.87
CA VAL A 300 -5.85 15.69 5.21
C VAL A 300 -5.31 17.00 5.81
N ALA A 301 -6.15 17.67 6.61
CA ALA A 301 -5.77 18.88 7.34
C ALA A 301 -4.54 18.63 8.24
N THR A 302 -3.65 19.61 8.31
CA THR A 302 -2.47 19.57 9.16
C THR A 302 -2.76 20.16 10.54
N THR A 303 -2.31 19.51 11.59
CA THR A 303 -2.32 20.07 12.95
C THR A 303 -0.94 20.65 13.26
N VAL A 304 -0.89 21.93 13.62
CA VAL A 304 0.33 22.57 14.14
C VAL A 304 0.44 22.38 15.64
N ARG A 305 1.66 22.14 16.11
CA ARG A 305 2.01 22.06 17.53
C ARG A 305 3.19 22.99 17.80
N ILE A 306 3.05 23.82 18.81
CA ILE A 306 4.03 24.84 19.15
C ILE A 306 4.37 24.66 20.62
N LEU A 307 5.66 24.55 20.91
CA LEU A 307 6.20 24.10 22.19
C LEU A 307 7.19 25.15 22.69
N ASP A 308 6.87 25.72 23.86
CA ASP A 308 7.81 26.50 24.65
C ASP A 308 8.45 25.58 25.69
N VAL A 309 9.59 24.99 25.32
CA VAL A 309 10.35 24.06 26.14
C VAL A 309 11.81 24.47 26.20
N ASN A 310 12.53 23.95 27.19
CA ASN A 310 13.97 24.13 27.31
C ASN A 310 14.70 23.58 26.06
N LEU A 311 15.96 23.97 25.87
CA LEU A 311 16.74 23.60 24.68
C LEU A 311 16.91 22.09 24.57
N LEU A 312 16.53 21.52 23.42
CA LEU A 312 16.75 20.12 23.08
C LEU A 312 18.18 19.88 22.56
N SER A 313 18.77 20.90 21.91
CA SER A 313 20.13 20.91 21.40
C SER A 313 20.87 22.20 21.79
N ASP A 314 22.18 22.11 21.99
CA ASP A 314 23.04 23.27 22.27
C ASP A 314 23.10 24.23 21.07
N ALA A 315 22.84 23.73 19.85
CA ALA A 315 22.79 24.54 18.63
C ALA A 315 21.56 25.46 18.56
N ASP A 316 20.57 25.26 19.43
CA ASP A 316 19.32 26.02 19.46
C ASP A 316 19.38 27.26 20.37
N ASP A 317 20.58 27.61 20.86
CA ASP A 317 20.80 28.72 21.81
C ASP A 317 20.50 30.08 21.16
N GLY A 318 19.34 30.62 21.51
CA GLY A 318 18.81 31.88 21.00
C GLY A 318 17.30 31.98 21.17
N PRO A 319 16.72 33.19 20.97
CA PRO A 319 15.29 33.39 21.05
C PRO A 319 14.54 32.51 20.05
N GLY A 320 13.43 31.91 20.49
CA GLY A 320 12.63 31.01 19.66
C GLY A 320 11.76 30.04 20.45
N TYR A 321 11.12 29.12 19.73
CA TYR A 321 10.26 28.03 20.22
C TYR A 321 10.36 26.84 19.26
N TYR A 322 9.89 25.66 19.68
CA TYR A 322 9.84 24.49 18.80
C TYR A 322 8.47 24.40 18.12
N VAL A 323 8.47 24.00 16.85
CA VAL A 323 7.27 23.85 16.05
C VAL A 323 7.30 22.49 15.35
N SER A 324 6.15 21.83 15.33
CA SER A 324 5.93 20.65 14.53
C SER A 324 4.59 20.69 13.80
N ALA A 325 4.50 19.90 12.73
CA ALA A 325 3.28 19.69 11.96
C ALA A 325 3.03 18.20 11.85
N ASP A 326 1.80 17.77 12.15
CA ASP A 326 1.39 16.38 12.02
C ASP A 326 0.04 16.27 11.27
N LYS A 327 -0.31 15.05 10.85
CA LYS A 327 -1.55 14.76 10.12
C LYS A 327 -2.72 14.34 11.02
N GLY A 328 -2.59 14.55 12.33
CA GLY A 328 -3.49 13.96 13.33
C GLY A 328 -3.54 12.43 13.23
N ALA A 329 -4.63 11.84 13.73
CA ALA A 329 -4.84 10.38 13.72
C ALA A 329 -5.33 9.85 12.35
N SER A 330 -5.33 10.66 11.29
CA SER A 330 -5.86 10.25 9.99
C SER A 330 -4.89 9.32 9.26
N ALA A 331 -5.41 8.23 8.69
CA ALA A 331 -4.66 7.35 7.80
C ALA A 331 -4.58 7.88 6.34
N ASN A 332 -5.23 9.00 6.05
CA ASN A 332 -5.30 9.56 4.70
C ASN A 332 -3.98 10.17 4.25
N TYR A 333 -3.86 10.37 2.93
CA TYR A 333 -2.70 10.98 2.30
C TYR A 333 -2.38 12.36 2.89
N TRP A 334 -1.10 12.58 3.23
CA TRP A 334 -0.59 13.85 3.71
C TRP A 334 0.68 14.22 2.92
N PRO A 335 0.62 15.18 1.98
CA PRO A 335 1.71 15.54 1.06
C PRO A 335 2.77 16.47 1.67
N GLY A 336 2.73 16.73 2.98
CA GLY A 336 3.49 17.81 3.60
C GLY A 336 2.63 19.03 3.95
N ALA A 337 3.25 19.99 4.63
CA ALA A 337 2.59 21.24 5.02
C ALA A 337 3.57 22.41 5.12
N ALA A 338 3.04 23.62 5.05
CA ALA A 338 3.75 24.85 5.41
C ALA A 338 3.07 25.49 6.63
N ILE A 339 3.89 26.00 7.55
CA ILE A 339 3.43 26.70 8.75
C ILE A 339 3.70 28.18 8.55
N TYR A 340 2.67 28.97 8.75
CA TYR A 340 2.68 30.42 8.62
C TYR A 340 2.51 31.07 9.98
N LYS A 341 3.12 32.24 10.16
CA LYS A 341 3.03 33.08 11.35
C LYS A 341 2.47 34.45 10.98
N SER A 342 1.68 35.04 11.86
CA SER A 342 1.16 36.39 11.77
C SER A 342 1.20 37.09 13.12
N SER A 343 1.40 38.42 13.10
CA SER A 343 1.31 39.28 14.28
C SER A 343 -0.11 39.76 14.58
N ASP A 344 -0.99 39.77 13.57
CA ASP A 344 -2.29 40.44 13.59
C ASP A 344 -3.45 39.56 13.09
N ASP A 345 -3.17 38.27 12.81
CA ASP A 345 -4.11 37.30 12.23
C ASP A 345 -4.61 37.67 10.81
N SER A 346 -3.95 38.62 10.14
CA SER A 346 -4.35 39.08 8.80
C SER A 346 -3.28 38.77 7.74
N ALA A 347 -2.02 39.09 8.03
CA ALA A 347 -0.90 38.87 7.13
C ALA A 347 -0.02 37.72 7.64
N PHE A 348 0.05 36.65 6.84
CA PHE A 348 0.73 35.41 7.20
C PHE A 348 2.02 35.21 6.39
N VAL A 349 3.13 34.97 7.07
CA VAL A 349 4.44 34.68 6.48
C VAL A 349 4.85 33.25 6.80
N SER A 350 5.34 32.50 5.80
CA SER A 350 5.79 31.12 5.99
C SER A 350 7.07 31.08 6.83
N ILE A 351 7.08 30.28 7.90
CA ILE A 351 8.22 30.12 8.82
C ILE A 351 8.84 28.73 8.76
N MET A 352 8.09 27.72 8.28
CA MET A 352 8.53 26.33 8.24
C MET A 352 7.80 25.58 7.14
N SER A 353 8.48 24.63 6.51
CA SER A 353 7.87 23.57 5.68
C SER A 353 8.17 22.21 6.30
N ALA A 354 7.17 21.34 6.37
CA ALA A 354 7.28 19.97 6.86
C ALA A 354 7.03 19.00 5.71
N GLY A 355 8.03 18.17 5.39
CA GLY A 355 7.93 17.13 4.37
C GLY A 355 7.45 15.77 4.90
N ALA A 356 7.54 15.56 6.21
CA ALA A 356 7.06 14.37 6.92
C ALA A 356 6.25 14.81 8.15
N PRO A 357 5.21 14.05 8.56
CA PRO A 357 4.44 14.38 9.75
C PRO A 357 5.30 14.11 10.98
N ALA A 358 5.24 15.00 11.96
CA ALA A 358 5.91 14.80 13.23
C ALA A 358 5.35 13.62 14.01
N GLU A 359 6.23 12.97 14.76
CA GLU A 359 5.88 11.81 15.56
C GLU A 359 5.38 12.25 16.93
N THR A 360 4.06 12.17 17.10
CA THR A 360 3.34 12.67 18.26
C THR A 360 2.46 11.58 18.85
N GLY A 361 2.18 11.66 20.15
CA GLY A 361 1.36 10.71 20.86
C GLY A 361 0.77 11.29 22.15
N THR A 362 0.13 10.44 22.92
CA THR A 362 -0.47 10.79 24.22
C THR A 362 -0.22 9.67 25.23
N ALA A 363 0.11 10.03 26.47
CA ALA A 363 0.27 9.07 27.55
C ALA A 363 -1.07 8.49 28.01
N THR A 364 -1.15 7.17 28.12
CA THR A 364 -2.36 6.45 28.57
C THR A 364 -2.37 6.18 30.07
N ASN A 365 -1.22 6.28 30.73
CA ASN A 365 -1.06 6.32 32.18
C ASN A 365 -0.26 7.56 32.61
N ALA A 366 -0.43 7.99 33.86
CA ALA A 366 0.44 9.01 34.44
C ALA A 366 1.79 8.37 34.81
N LEU A 367 2.89 8.98 34.36
CA LEU A 367 4.24 8.59 34.78
C LEU A 367 4.43 9.01 36.24
N ALA A 368 4.73 8.05 37.12
CA ALA A 368 4.97 8.35 38.52
C ALA A 368 6.20 9.26 38.71
N ASP A 369 6.21 9.99 39.83
CA ASP A 369 7.38 10.73 40.25
C ASP A 369 8.58 9.78 40.45
N GLY A 370 9.78 10.26 40.15
CA GLY A 370 10.94 9.39 39.99
C GLY A 370 12.26 10.14 40.11
N PRO A 371 13.38 9.39 40.16
CA PRO A 371 14.69 10.01 40.27
C PRO A 371 15.05 10.80 39.01
N VAL A 372 15.58 12.02 39.19
CA VAL A 372 16.04 12.91 38.10
C VAL A 372 17.56 12.94 37.93
N SER A 373 18.31 12.38 38.87
CA SER A 373 19.79 12.38 38.88
C SER A 373 20.42 11.04 38.50
N ILE A 374 19.62 9.98 38.42
CA ILE A 374 20.02 8.63 38.04
C ILE A 374 18.99 8.05 37.07
N TRP A 375 19.30 6.89 36.50
CA TRP A 375 18.33 6.14 35.71
C TRP A 375 17.11 5.76 36.54
N ASP A 376 15.93 6.09 36.03
CA ASP A 376 14.66 5.60 36.54
C ASP A 376 14.38 4.22 35.92
N ARG A 377 14.63 3.19 36.73
CA ARG A 377 14.38 1.78 36.37
C ARG A 377 13.06 1.25 36.90
N ALA A 378 12.41 2.00 37.77
CA ALA A 378 11.21 1.55 38.47
C ALA A 378 9.93 1.96 37.73
N ASN A 379 9.92 3.17 37.17
CA ASN A 379 8.74 3.72 36.52
C ASN A 379 8.75 3.48 35.01
N SER A 380 7.55 3.42 34.43
CA SER A 380 7.32 3.31 33.00
C SER A 380 6.10 4.13 32.59
N VAL A 381 6.07 4.54 31.32
CA VAL A 381 4.93 5.27 30.73
C VAL A 381 4.50 4.62 29.42
N ASN A 382 3.19 4.51 29.23
CA ASN A 382 2.56 3.95 28.05
C ASN A 382 2.12 5.10 27.14
N ILE A 383 2.60 5.10 25.90
CA ILE A 383 2.33 6.13 24.90
C ILE A 383 1.50 5.54 23.77
N SER A 384 0.31 6.10 23.53
CA SER A 384 -0.44 5.85 22.30
C SER A 384 0.04 6.82 21.22
N MET A 385 0.69 6.31 20.19
CA MET A 385 1.21 7.13 19.10
C MET A 385 0.09 7.52 18.13
N THR A 386 -0.01 8.82 17.84
CA THR A 386 -0.86 9.35 16.77
C THR A 386 -0.17 9.20 15.41
N ASN A 387 1.15 9.42 15.37
CA ASN A 387 1.99 9.24 14.20
C ASN A 387 3.38 8.75 14.63
N GLY A 388 4.00 7.87 13.86
CA GLY A 388 5.36 7.41 14.12
C GLY A 388 5.46 6.12 14.94
N GLN A 389 6.69 5.73 15.26
CA GLN A 389 7.03 4.52 15.99
C GLN A 389 8.19 4.82 16.96
N LEU A 390 8.14 4.20 18.14
CA LEU A 390 9.19 4.34 19.14
C LEU A 390 10.09 3.12 19.13
N TYR A 391 11.39 3.34 19.30
CA TYR A 391 12.40 2.28 19.25
C TYR A 391 13.20 2.23 20.55
N SER A 392 13.66 1.03 20.88
CA SER A 392 14.64 0.81 21.95
C SER A 392 16.04 1.17 21.45
N ASP A 393 16.90 1.61 22.36
CA ASP A 393 18.31 1.87 22.08
C ASP A 393 19.17 1.54 23.31
N THR A 394 20.48 1.40 23.11
CA THR A 394 21.44 1.11 24.18
C THR A 394 21.65 2.33 25.09
N GLU A 395 21.98 2.08 26.36
CA GLU A 395 22.28 3.16 27.32
C GLU A 395 23.35 4.13 26.83
N GLY A 396 24.39 3.63 26.16
CA GLY A 396 25.44 4.46 25.60
C GLY A 396 24.92 5.43 24.54
N ASN A 397 24.04 4.96 23.64
CA ASN A 397 23.43 5.82 22.62
C ASN A 397 22.46 6.84 23.23
N VAL A 398 21.68 6.43 24.23
CA VAL A 398 20.78 7.34 24.97
C VAL A 398 21.58 8.43 25.68
N LEU A 399 22.70 8.09 26.33
CA LEU A 399 23.60 9.09 26.93
C LEU A 399 24.23 10.03 25.89
N ASN A 400 24.40 9.56 24.65
CA ASN A 400 24.85 10.36 23.51
C ASN A 400 23.71 11.15 22.81
N GLY A 401 22.49 11.16 23.36
CA GLY A 401 21.38 11.97 22.87
C GLY A 401 20.36 11.24 21.99
N ALA A 402 20.36 9.90 21.98
CA ALA A 402 19.28 9.13 21.38
C ALA A 402 17.99 9.19 22.21
N ASN A 403 16.86 8.86 21.58
CA ASN A 403 15.55 8.70 22.23
C ASN A 403 15.14 9.89 23.11
N ILE A 404 15.17 11.10 22.57
CA ILE A 404 14.70 12.30 23.27
C ILE A 404 13.22 12.50 22.99
N GLY A 405 12.41 12.66 24.03
CA GLY A 405 10.99 12.99 23.91
C GLY A 405 10.56 14.03 24.94
N ILE A 406 9.54 14.81 24.59
CA ILE A 406 8.86 15.73 25.50
C ILE A 406 7.56 15.08 25.93
N LEU A 407 7.40 14.83 27.24
CA LEU A 407 6.17 14.34 27.85
C LEU A 407 5.60 15.44 28.76
N GLY A 408 4.45 16.01 28.37
CA GLY A 408 3.90 17.17 29.08
C GLY A 408 4.89 18.35 29.04
N SER A 409 5.50 18.67 30.18
CA SER A 409 6.55 19.69 30.32
C SER A 409 7.93 19.12 30.65
N GLU A 410 8.08 17.80 30.71
CA GLU A 410 9.35 17.13 30.99
C GLU A 410 10.02 16.65 29.71
N ILE A 411 11.35 16.85 29.60
CA ILE A 411 12.16 16.19 28.59
C ILE A 411 12.69 14.88 29.19
N ILE A 412 12.34 13.76 28.56
CA ILE A 412 12.74 12.42 28.96
C ILE A 412 13.55 11.74 27.87
N GLN A 413 14.32 10.73 28.29
CA GLN A 413 14.90 9.75 27.38
C GLN A 413 14.64 8.33 27.86
N TRP A 414 14.73 7.32 26.99
CA TRP A 414 14.45 5.93 27.34
C TRP A 414 15.39 4.95 26.63
N THR A 415 15.67 3.82 27.27
CA THR A 415 16.38 2.68 26.63
C THR A 415 15.43 1.71 25.97
N THR A 416 14.25 1.51 26.55
CA THR A 416 13.36 0.42 26.15
C THR A 416 12.01 0.99 25.72
N ALA A 417 11.58 0.62 24.52
CA ALA A 417 10.26 0.86 23.98
C ALA A 417 9.70 -0.49 23.50
N VAL A 418 8.64 -0.96 24.14
CA VAL A 418 7.95 -2.22 23.80
C VAL A 418 6.59 -1.88 23.22
N LEU A 419 6.28 -2.38 22.02
CA LEU A 419 4.94 -2.28 21.43
C LEU A 419 4.05 -3.34 22.06
N GLU A 420 2.98 -2.90 22.71
CA GLU A 420 1.99 -3.76 23.36
C GLU A 420 0.89 -4.19 22.38
N ASN A 421 0.15 -5.24 22.75
CA ASN A 421 -0.95 -5.78 21.92
C ASN A 421 -2.11 -4.78 21.69
N ASP A 422 -2.25 -3.78 22.55
CA ASP A 422 -3.25 -2.71 22.41
C ASP A 422 -2.79 -1.56 21.49
N GLY A 423 -1.58 -1.66 20.93
CA GLY A 423 -0.99 -0.65 20.04
C GLY A 423 -0.28 0.49 20.76
N THR A 424 -0.20 0.47 22.10
CA THR A 424 0.59 1.44 22.87
C THR A 424 2.06 1.02 23.00
N TYR A 425 2.95 1.98 23.23
CA TYR A 425 4.35 1.74 23.52
C TYR A 425 4.63 1.93 25.01
N THR A 426 5.10 0.89 25.69
CA THR A 426 5.63 1.01 27.05
C THR A 426 7.08 1.47 27.00
N LEU A 427 7.35 2.67 27.53
CA LEU A 427 8.68 3.24 27.68
C LEU A 427 9.22 2.98 29.09
N SER A 428 10.45 2.45 29.18
CA SER A 428 11.13 2.18 30.45
C SER A 428 12.65 2.35 30.35
N GLY A 429 13.32 2.32 31.51
CA GLY A 429 14.74 2.68 31.61
C GLY A 429 14.93 4.15 31.26
N LEU A 430 14.28 5.01 32.04
CA LEU A 430 14.12 6.42 31.70
C LEU A 430 15.28 7.26 32.26
N LEU A 431 15.66 8.31 31.54
CA LEU A 431 16.33 9.47 32.11
C LEU A 431 15.32 10.61 32.20
N ARG A 432 15.12 11.10 33.43
CA ARG A 432 14.12 12.11 33.77
C ARG A 432 14.74 13.51 33.84
N GLY A 433 13.90 14.54 33.78
CA GLY A 433 14.25 15.94 34.04
C GLY A 433 15.35 16.52 33.16
N ARG A 434 15.52 16.01 31.93
CA ARG A 434 16.64 16.40 31.08
C ARG A 434 16.57 17.88 30.74
N ARG A 435 17.72 18.50 30.50
CA ARG A 435 17.81 19.91 30.09
C ARG A 435 17.09 20.87 31.05
N GLY A 436 17.16 20.60 32.36
CA GLY A 436 16.65 21.52 33.39
C GLY A 436 15.14 21.44 33.62
N THR A 437 14.48 20.34 33.22
CA THR A 437 13.04 20.13 33.42
C THR A 437 12.73 19.25 34.62
N GLU A 438 13.61 19.17 35.63
CA GLU A 438 13.41 18.32 36.81
C GLU A 438 12.14 18.70 37.58
N TRP A 439 11.77 19.98 37.57
CA TRP A 439 10.55 20.49 38.20
C TRP A 439 9.27 19.87 37.63
N ALA A 440 9.31 19.34 36.40
CA ALA A 440 8.15 18.76 35.73
C ALA A 440 8.00 17.25 35.99
N ALA A 441 9.00 16.56 36.54
CA ALA A 441 9.01 15.11 36.69
C ALA A 441 7.86 14.56 37.55
N GLY A 442 7.37 15.34 38.52
CA GLY A 442 6.24 14.98 39.39
C GLY A 442 4.88 15.49 38.91
N THR A 443 4.79 16.04 37.69
CA THR A 443 3.57 16.75 37.22
C THR A 443 2.70 15.95 36.24
N HIS A 444 3.07 14.70 35.95
CA HIS A 444 2.43 13.93 34.90
C HIS A 444 1.00 13.51 35.20
N ALA A 445 0.19 13.50 34.15
CA ALA A 445 -1.18 13.03 34.18
C ALA A 445 -1.50 12.16 32.95
N ILE A 446 -2.57 11.37 33.07
CA ILE A 446 -3.15 10.66 31.91
C ILE A 446 -3.57 11.70 30.86
N GLY A 447 -3.21 11.45 29.60
CA GLY A 447 -3.48 12.37 28.49
C GLY A 447 -2.38 13.40 28.24
N ASP A 448 -1.27 13.36 28.99
CA ASP A 448 -0.08 14.16 28.68
C ASP A 448 0.35 13.95 27.24
N ARG A 449 0.64 15.05 26.54
CA ARG A 449 1.08 15.00 25.15
C ARG A 449 2.53 14.55 25.09
N PHE A 450 2.82 13.69 24.11
CA PHE A 450 4.14 13.20 23.82
C PHE A 450 4.61 13.69 22.46
N TYR A 451 5.85 14.18 22.39
CA TYR A 451 6.51 14.62 21.17
C TYR A 451 7.88 13.97 21.06
N LEU A 452 8.12 13.20 20.01
CA LEU A 452 9.45 12.68 19.73
C LEU A 452 10.33 13.80 19.14
N TYR A 453 11.51 14.00 19.71
CA TYR A 453 12.46 14.95 19.15
C TYR A 453 13.18 14.33 17.95
N LYS A 454 12.88 14.86 16.77
CA LYS A 454 13.68 14.71 15.57
C LYS A 454 13.93 16.10 14.98
N PRO A 455 15.18 16.49 14.68
CA PRO A 455 15.50 17.89 14.34
C PRO A 455 14.73 18.49 13.15
N VAL A 456 14.28 17.66 12.20
CA VAL A 456 13.57 18.13 11.00
C VAL A 456 12.07 18.28 11.28
N GLU A 457 11.48 17.35 12.02
CA GLU A 457 10.05 17.26 12.29
C GLU A 457 9.61 18.11 13.49
N LEU A 458 10.44 18.17 14.55
CA LEU A 458 10.27 19.06 15.69
C LEU A 458 11.38 20.13 15.63
N ARG A 459 11.10 21.17 14.84
CA ARG A 459 12.11 22.15 14.44
C ARG A 459 12.12 23.35 15.37
N ARG A 460 13.31 23.82 15.73
CA ARG A 460 13.51 25.11 16.37
C ARG A 460 13.26 26.25 15.37
N ILE A 461 12.35 27.16 15.70
CA ILE A 461 12.10 28.38 14.94
C ILE A 461 12.72 29.54 15.69
N SER A 462 13.67 30.23 15.04
CA SER A 462 14.25 31.46 15.57
C SER A 462 13.18 32.53 15.71
N GLY A 463 13.10 33.11 16.90
CA GLY A 463 12.23 34.24 17.22
C GLY A 463 13.04 35.52 17.43
N LEU A 464 12.34 36.59 17.77
CA LEU A 464 12.94 37.86 18.18
C LEU A 464 12.67 38.08 19.68
N LEU A 465 13.56 38.82 20.36
CA LEU A 465 13.44 39.11 21.79
C LEU A 465 12.21 39.97 22.12
N ASP A 466 11.84 40.89 21.22
CA ASP A 466 10.67 41.77 21.36
C ASP A 466 9.33 41.04 21.18
N GLU A 467 9.35 39.78 20.74
CA GLU A 467 8.15 38.95 20.61
C GLU A 467 7.85 38.10 21.86
N ILE A 468 8.76 38.06 22.82
CA ILE A 468 8.57 37.30 24.05
C ILE A 468 7.39 37.88 24.83
N GLY A 469 6.48 37.01 25.27
CA GLY A 469 5.25 37.39 25.98
C GLY A 469 4.13 37.97 25.10
N LEU A 470 4.34 38.13 23.78
CA LEU A 470 3.31 38.59 22.85
C LEU A 470 2.55 37.42 22.21
N VAL A 471 1.26 37.62 21.97
CA VAL A 471 0.44 36.67 21.21
C VAL A 471 0.80 36.73 19.73
N ARG A 472 1.08 35.57 19.15
CA ARG A 472 1.25 35.37 17.71
C ARG A 472 0.28 34.31 17.19
N TYR A 473 -0.08 34.43 15.92
CA TYR A 473 -1.05 33.57 15.26
C TYR A 473 -0.35 32.65 14.27
N TYR A 474 -0.74 31.38 14.24
CA TYR A 474 -0.11 30.37 13.39
C TYR A 474 -1.14 29.59 12.61
N LYS A 475 -0.87 29.35 11.32
CA LYS A 475 -1.69 28.50 10.47
C LYS A 475 -0.82 27.39 9.88
N ALA A 476 -1.28 26.15 9.97
CA ALA A 476 -0.70 25.07 9.19
C ALA A 476 -1.55 24.82 7.94
N VAL A 477 -0.90 24.88 6.79
CA VAL A 477 -1.53 24.69 5.48
C VAL A 477 -0.96 23.43 4.87
N THR A 478 -1.79 22.41 4.69
CA THR A 478 -1.39 21.19 3.97
C THR A 478 -1.11 21.51 2.52
N SER A 479 -0.05 20.94 1.95
CA SER A 479 0.28 21.10 0.54
C SER A 479 -0.92 20.68 -0.32
N GLY A 480 -1.33 21.55 -1.25
CA GLY A 480 -2.53 21.35 -2.08
C GLY A 480 -3.83 21.90 -1.50
N ARG A 481 -3.83 22.48 -0.28
CA ARG A 481 -4.98 23.19 0.30
C ARG A 481 -4.74 24.71 0.34
N PRO A 482 -5.78 25.55 0.22
CA PRO A 482 -5.65 27.00 0.31
C PRO A 482 -5.52 27.47 1.76
N ILE A 483 -4.66 28.47 2.02
CA ILE A 483 -4.48 29.07 3.36
C ILE A 483 -5.76 29.67 3.95
N ALA A 484 -6.66 30.17 3.10
CA ALA A 484 -7.91 30.79 3.53
C ALA A 484 -8.87 29.81 4.22
N GLY A 485 -8.73 28.50 4.00
CA GLY A 485 -9.54 27.47 4.63
C GLY A 485 -9.05 26.97 5.98
N GLU A 486 -7.86 27.42 6.41
CA GLU A 486 -7.21 26.92 7.63
C GLU A 486 -7.37 27.90 8.80
N SER A 487 -7.65 27.34 9.98
CA SER A 487 -7.85 28.09 11.22
C SER A 487 -6.52 28.47 11.86
N SER A 488 -6.45 29.65 12.49
CA SER A 488 -5.27 30.07 13.23
C SER A 488 -5.28 29.54 14.66
N VAL A 489 -4.08 29.27 15.17
CA VAL A 489 -3.79 28.91 16.58
C VAL A 489 -2.99 30.04 17.20
N GLN A 490 -3.41 30.50 18.38
CA GLN A 490 -2.65 31.48 19.16
C GLN A 490 -1.57 30.80 19.98
N PHE A 491 -0.40 31.42 20.06
CA PHE A 491 0.70 30.98 20.92
C PHE A 491 1.45 32.18 21.48
N VAL A 492 1.90 32.06 22.72
CA VAL A 492 2.74 33.03 23.43
C VAL A 492 4.05 32.35 23.78
N ASN A 493 5.16 32.89 23.30
CA ASN A 493 6.48 32.41 23.68
C ASN A 493 6.89 33.03 25.02
N ALA A 494 7.01 32.23 26.09
CA ALA A 494 7.53 32.65 27.39
C ALA A 494 9.05 32.38 27.53
N ALA A 495 9.70 32.01 26.42
CA ALA A 495 11.14 31.87 26.27
C ALA A 495 11.78 30.87 27.25
N ALA A 496 11.15 29.70 27.45
CA ALA A 496 11.67 28.63 28.30
C ALA A 496 13.09 28.19 27.90
N GLY A 497 13.41 28.19 26.60
CA GLY A 497 14.76 27.90 26.08
C GLY A 497 15.85 28.88 26.52
N LEU A 498 15.49 30.10 26.93
CA LEU A 498 16.43 31.12 27.42
C LEU A 498 16.51 31.17 28.95
N LYS A 499 15.64 30.48 29.68
CA LYS A 499 15.62 30.54 31.15
C LYS A 499 16.76 29.72 31.77
N PRO A 500 17.68 30.33 32.53
CA PRO A 500 18.75 29.60 33.22
C PRO A 500 18.21 28.45 34.06
N TYR A 501 18.93 27.33 34.12
CA TYR A 501 18.53 26.18 34.92
C TYR A 501 18.68 26.49 36.42
N ALA A 502 17.86 25.80 37.23
CA ALA A 502 17.84 26.00 38.68
C ALA A 502 19.20 25.67 39.32
N PRO A 503 19.84 26.59 40.05
CA PRO A 503 21.05 26.30 40.82
C PRO A 503 20.86 25.11 41.77
N VAL A 504 21.92 24.33 41.97
CA VAL A 504 21.89 23.08 42.76
C VAL A 504 22.88 23.12 43.91
N HIS A 505 22.86 22.09 44.76
CA HIS A 505 23.74 21.96 45.92
C HIS A 505 23.70 23.18 46.85
N ILE A 506 22.51 23.76 47.02
CA ILE A 506 22.28 24.88 47.92
C ILE A 506 22.58 24.44 49.37
N ARG A 507 23.41 25.20 50.07
CA ARG A 507 23.87 24.94 51.43
C ARG A 507 23.85 26.22 52.25
N GLY A 508 23.65 26.05 53.56
CA GLY A 508 23.83 27.11 54.55
C GLY A 508 24.92 26.75 55.55
N ALA A 509 25.74 27.72 55.92
CA ALA A 509 26.71 27.59 57.01
C ALA A 509 26.59 28.78 57.95
N ARG A 510 26.52 28.52 59.27
CA ARG A 510 26.43 29.56 60.29
C ARG A 510 27.76 29.78 60.99
N ASP A 511 28.08 31.04 61.26
CA ASP A 511 29.22 31.41 62.11
C ASP A 511 28.82 31.53 63.60
N GLU A 512 29.80 31.80 64.47
CA GLU A 512 29.59 31.99 65.91
C GLU A 512 28.70 33.21 66.25
N ASN A 513 28.55 34.15 65.31
CA ASN A 513 27.72 35.34 65.45
C ASN A 513 26.29 35.16 64.91
N GLY A 514 25.96 33.96 64.41
CA GLY A 514 24.64 33.64 63.85
C GLY A 514 24.41 34.11 62.41
N ASN A 515 25.43 34.61 61.72
CA ASN A 515 25.33 34.96 60.30
C ASN A 515 25.22 33.69 59.47
N LEU A 516 24.28 33.66 58.53
CA LEU A 516 24.08 32.54 57.62
C LEU A 516 24.74 32.84 56.28
N THR A 517 25.74 32.05 55.89
CA THR A 517 26.30 32.09 54.54
C THR A 517 25.61 31.05 53.67
N LEU A 518 24.96 31.52 52.61
CA LEU A 518 24.32 30.68 51.60
C LEU A 518 25.32 30.43 50.48
N SER A 519 25.45 29.19 50.02
CA SER A 519 26.25 28.83 48.84
C SER A 519 25.51 27.85 47.95
N TRP A 520 25.85 27.83 46.66
CA TRP A 520 25.21 26.97 45.65
C TRP A 520 26.20 26.63 44.53
N ILE A 521 25.76 25.84 43.56
CA ILE A 521 26.50 25.53 42.35
C ILE A 521 25.63 25.89 41.14
N ARG A 522 26.20 26.66 40.22
CA ARG A 522 25.59 27.07 38.95
C ARG A 522 25.34 25.88 38.04
N ARG A 523 24.33 25.99 37.19
CA ARG A 523 24.10 25.09 36.05
C ARG A 523 24.13 25.88 34.76
N THR A 524 24.50 25.22 33.67
CA THR A 524 24.50 25.84 32.34
C THR A 524 23.45 25.22 31.43
N ARG A 525 22.83 26.04 30.58
CA ARG A 525 21.88 25.59 29.54
C ARG A 525 22.59 24.89 28.38
N THR A 526 23.79 25.37 28.06
CA THR A 526 24.60 24.95 26.91
C THR A 526 26.03 24.63 27.33
N GLY A 527 26.70 23.72 26.62
CA GLY A 527 28.10 23.39 26.87
C GLY A 527 28.37 22.79 28.26
N GLY A 528 27.41 22.08 28.84
CA GLY A 528 27.52 21.42 30.15
C GLY A 528 28.17 20.03 30.11
N GLY A 529 28.63 19.57 28.95
CA GLY A 529 29.35 18.31 28.81
C GLY A 529 30.72 18.37 29.49
N TRP A 530 31.13 17.25 30.09
CA TRP A 530 32.46 17.12 30.69
C TRP A 530 33.50 17.04 29.58
N ARG A 531 34.21 18.13 29.35
CA ARG A 531 35.29 18.24 28.37
C ARG A 531 36.58 18.49 29.11
N ASP A 532 37.63 17.79 28.70
CA ASP A 532 38.94 17.96 29.32
C ASP A 532 39.45 19.40 29.13
N TYR A 533 40.09 19.93 30.17
CA TYR A 533 40.78 21.23 30.18
C TYR A 533 39.90 22.47 30.00
N VAL A 534 38.57 22.36 30.04
CA VAL A 534 37.64 23.50 29.97
C VAL A 534 36.52 23.38 30.99
N ASP A 535 36.16 24.50 31.61
CA ASP A 535 34.99 24.56 32.50
C ASP A 535 33.67 24.59 31.70
N ALA A 536 32.57 24.32 32.40
CA ALA A 536 31.24 24.45 31.85
C ALA A 536 30.97 25.90 31.41
N SER A 537 30.40 26.08 30.21
CA SER A 537 30.06 27.41 29.68
C SER A 537 29.18 28.20 30.66
N LEU A 538 29.27 29.53 30.64
CA LEU A 538 28.35 30.38 31.41
C LEU A 538 26.93 30.29 30.86
N GLY A 539 26.79 30.28 29.53
CA GLY A 539 25.50 30.29 28.84
C GLY A 539 24.73 31.60 28.96
N GLU A 540 25.27 32.61 29.66
CA GLU A 540 24.69 33.93 29.86
C GLU A 540 25.79 35.01 29.70
N ASN A 541 25.40 36.28 29.52
CA ASN A 541 26.36 37.38 29.31
C ASN A 541 27.20 37.68 30.56
N THR A 542 26.60 37.54 31.75
CA THR A 542 27.22 37.81 33.03
C THR A 542 26.73 36.82 34.07
N GLU A 543 27.60 36.40 34.97
CA GLU A 543 27.20 35.56 36.10
C GLU A 543 26.55 36.44 37.19
N GLN A 544 25.24 36.30 37.35
CA GLN A 544 24.46 37.08 38.31
C GLN A 544 23.31 36.24 38.88
N TYR A 545 23.00 36.46 40.15
CA TYR A 545 21.97 35.74 40.89
C TYR A 545 21.01 36.69 41.61
N SER A 546 19.80 36.19 41.85
CA SER A 546 18.80 36.77 42.72
C SER A 546 18.36 35.71 43.73
N ILE A 547 18.37 36.05 45.02
CA ILE A 547 18.08 35.11 46.11
C ILE A 547 16.90 35.65 46.91
N ASP A 548 15.83 34.88 46.97
CA ASP A 548 14.69 35.16 47.84
C ASP A 548 14.80 34.35 49.13
N ILE A 549 14.68 35.04 50.26
CA ILE A 549 14.46 34.47 51.58
C ILE A 549 12.96 34.34 51.79
N MET A 550 12.49 33.15 52.10
CA MET A 550 11.07 32.81 52.15
C MET A 550 10.55 32.68 53.59
N ASP A 551 9.27 33.00 53.78
CA ASP A 551 8.46 32.67 54.96
C ASP A 551 7.17 32.00 54.47
N GLY A 552 7.20 30.67 54.45
CA GLY A 552 6.20 29.87 53.73
C GLY A 552 6.15 30.25 52.25
N ALA A 553 5.02 30.77 51.79
CA ALA A 553 4.84 31.19 50.40
C ALA A 553 5.33 32.63 50.10
N ASN A 554 5.61 33.43 51.13
CA ASN A 554 5.91 34.86 50.99
C ASN A 554 7.42 35.11 50.92
N VAL A 555 7.84 36.07 50.09
CA VAL A 555 9.23 36.56 50.07
C VAL A 555 9.40 37.60 51.19
N LYS A 556 10.37 37.38 52.08
CA LYS A 556 10.74 38.33 53.14
C LYS A 556 11.82 39.31 52.70
N ARG A 557 12.81 38.78 52.00
CA ARG A 557 13.97 39.55 51.54
C ARG A 557 14.42 39.01 50.20
N THR A 558 14.90 39.91 49.35
CA THR A 558 15.56 39.57 48.10
C THR A 558 16.96 40.17 48.08
N PHE A 559 17.96 39.34 47.77
CA PHE A 559 19.31 39.77 47.43
C PHE A 559 19.46 39.73 45.92
N ASP A 560 19.49 40.89 45.27
CA ASP A 560 19.68 41.00 43.83
C ASP A 560 21.12 41.36 43.47
N GLY A 561 21.53 40.96 42.28
CA GLY A 561 22.80 41.36 41.70
C GLY A 561 24.03 40.69 42.33
N VAL A 562 23.85 39.53 42.94
CA VAL A 562 24.95 38.75 43.51
C VAL A 562 25.78 38.14 42.37
N THR A 563 27.09 38.41 42.34
CA THR A 563 27.99 38.01 41.24
C THR A 563 28.91 36.84 41.59
N SER A 564 28.56 36.07 42.62
CA SER A 564 29.30 34.90 43.09
C SER A 564 28.33 33.84 43.61
N GLU A 565 28.73 32.58 43.64
CA GLU A 565 27.92 31.45 44.14
C GLU A 565 27.77 31.43 45.69
N THR A 566 27.80 32.60 46.32
CA THR A 566 27.67 32.78 47.76
C THR A 566 27.05 34.13 48.10
N THR A 567 26.23 34.18 49.16
CA THR A 567 25.75 35.42 49.77
C THR A 567 25.63 35.29 51.29
N ALA A 568 25.85 36.37 52.01
CA ALA A 568 25.72 36.41 53.46
C ALA A 568 24.35 36.99 53.85
N TYR A 569 23.60 36.26 54.66
CA TYR A 569 22.38 36.69 55.34
C TYR A 569 22.67 36.87 56.83
N THR A 570 22.96 38.11 57.21
CA THR A 570 23.50 38.45 58.53
C THR A 570 22.47 38.22 59.64
N ALA A 571 22.94 38.02 60.87
CA ALA A 571 22.06 37.87 62.03
C ALA A 571 21.15 39.08 62.26
N ALA A 572 21.63 40.29 61.92
CA ALA A 572 20.85 41.52 62.00
C ALA A 572 19.70 41.54 60.98
N GLU A 573 19.95 41.10 59.74
CA GLU A 573 18.92 40.98 58.72
C GLU A 573 17.89 39.90 59.06
N GLN A 574 18.33 38.76 59.58
CA GLN A 574 17.44 37.72 60.10
C GLN A 574 16.53 38.26 61.22
N THR A 575 17.09 39.06 62.13
CA THR A 575 16.33 39.69 63.20
C THR A 575 15.35 40.73 62.67
N ALA A 576 15.70 41.47 61.63
CA ALA A 576 14.79 42.42 60.98
C ALA A 576 13.61 41.72 60.29
N ASP A 577 13.86 40.56 59.67
CA ASP A 577 12.85 39.86 58.86
C ASP A 577 11.94 38.94 59.69
N PHE A 578 12.51 38.32 60.74
CA PHE A 578 11.85 37.27 61.55
C PHE A 578 11.80 37.57 63.06
N GLY A 579 12.39 38.69 63.53
CA GLY A 579 12.44 39.05 64.95
C GLY A 579 13.55 38.37 65.76
N ALA A 580 14.20 37.34 65.21
CA ALA A 580 15.39 36.68 65.74
C ALA A 580 16.10 35.87 64.64
N PRO A 581 17.39 35.52 64.81
CA PRO A 581 18.06 34.54 63.97
C PRO A 581 17.28 33.22 63.93
N GLN A 582 16.95 32.75 62.73
CA GLN A 582 16.16 31.53 62.55
C GLN A 582 17.06 30.29 62.63
N PRO A 583 16.57 29.12 63.10
CA PRO A 583 17.34 27.88 63.08
C PRO A 583 17.50 27.33 61.65
N SER A 584 16.52 27.55 60.79
CA SER A 584 16.50 27.18 59.38
C SER A 584 15.85 28.26 58.54
N VAL A 585 16.23 28.37 57.27
CA VAL A 585 15.68 29.36 56.34
C VAL A 585 15.35 28.70 55.00
N ASP A 586 14.14 28.94 54.50
CA ASP A 586 13.75 28.54 53.15
C ASP A 586 14.27 29.57 52.15
N VAL A 587 14.99 29.11 51.12
CA VAL A 587 15.60 29.99 50.12
C VAL A 587 15.24 29.55 48.71
N LYS A 588 15.06 30.54 47.83
CA LYS A 588 14.98 30.35 46.37
C LYS A 588 16.09 31.11 45.69
N ILE A 589 16.91 30.41 44.92
CA ILE A 589 18.07 30.98 44.23
C ILE A 589 17.82 30.90 42.73
N TYR A 590 17.96 32.04 42.05
CA TYR A 590 17.76 32.18 40.62
C TYR A 590 19.05 32.65 39.98
N GLN A 591 19.50 31.98 38.92
CA GLN A 591 20.46 32.58 38.00
C GLN A 591 19.71 33.54 37.07
N ILE A 592 20.33 34.68 36.75
CA ILE A 592 19.75 35.74 35.92
C ILE A 592 20.24 35.63 34.49
N SER A 593 19.30 35.73 33.56
CA SER A 593 19.55 35.98 32.14
C SER A 593 19.34 37.45 31.81
N ALA A 594 20.18 38.00 30.94
CA ALA A 594 20.03 39.36 30.46
C ALA A 594 18.77 39.54 29.59
N ASP A 595 18.28 38.46 28.96
CA ASP A 595 17.17 38.50 28.01
C ASP A 595 15.80 38.28 28.69
N VAL A 596 15.74 37.36 29.66
CA VAL A 596 14.47 36.93 30.30
C VAL A 596 14.41 37.15 31.81
N GLY A 597 15.48 37.65 32.43
CA GLY A 597 15.54 37.87 33.88
C GLY A 597 15.72 36.56 34.66
N ARG A 598 14.94 36.36 35.73
CA ARG A 598 15.08 35.18 36.60
C ARG A 598 14.81 33.86 35.84
N GLY A 599 15.74 32.92 35.97
CA GLY A 599 15.58 31.55 35.49
C GLY A 599 14.69 30.68 36.38
N TYR A 600 14.93 29.37 36.34
CA TYR A 600 14.27 28.43 37.26
C TYR A 600 14.84 28.54 38.68
N ALA A 601 13.99 28.32 39.69
CA ALA A 601 14.38 28.42 41.09
C ALA A 601 15.07 27.15 41.58
N GLY A 602 16.28 27.28 42.11
CA GLY A 602 16.82 26.30 43.05
C GLY A 602 16.18 26.52 44.42
N VAL A 603 15.63 25.49 45.05
CA VAL A 603 14.92 25.60 46.34
C VAL A 603 15.60 24.73 47.38
N ALA A 604 15.81 25.27 48.58
CA ALA A 604 16.30 24.50 49.73
C ALA A 604 15.85 25.13 51.05
N THR A 605 15.77 24.29 52.08
CA THR A 605 15.75 24.70 53.48
C THR A 605 17.14 24.50 54.05
N VAL A 606 17.76 25.56 54.55
CA VAL A 606 19.18 25.58 54.99
C VAL A 606 19.38 25.99 56.43
#